data_AF-A0A7S0CB39-F1
#
_entry.id   AF-A0A7S0CB39-F1
#
_cell.length_a   1.000
_cell.length_b   1.000
_cell.length_c   1.000
_cell.angle_alpha   90.00
_cell.angle_beta   90.00
_cell.angle_gamma   90.00
#
_symmetry.space_group_name_H-M   'P 1'
#
loop_
_entity.id
_entity.type
_entity.pdbx_description
1 polymer ?
#
loop_
_entity_poly.entity_id
_entity_poly.type
_entity_poly.pdbx_seq_one_letter_code
_entity_poly.pdbx_strand_id
1 'polypeptide(L)'
;DRTIGPVSVKGRGWESPLGLTCRAIEANVDRCSLDMNRVIRDRKLYLIEPAMGKAMIALNAKDFGNFITHPLLKAQTPCLPGKQEDGIFEFLKEDVDIIANPNNKDDEGIVIFYGNCLGKRWRCELRRSSNKAVIKAVPASSNSDSSHLLQEESRELSTLISIFFNSLVFELDGTYLSFKDLSITTSSNRKRTNDRSINESNTQLLVALAIKVKKFPSPGTPF
;
A
#
# COMPACT_ATOMS: atom_id res chain seq x y z
N ASP A 1 34.32 5.20 -11.47
CA ASP A 1 32.87 4.97 -11.36
C ASP A 1 32.09 5.91 -12.27
N ARG A 2 31.02 5.42 -12.91
CA ARG A 2 30.08 6.25 -13.67
C ARG A 2 28.75 6.30 -12.94
N THR A 3 28.19 7.50 -12.85
CA THR A 3 26.88 7.75 -12.27
C THR A 3 25.80 7.76 -13.35
N ILE A 4 24.66 7.15 -13.08
CA ILE A 4 23.48 7.15 -13.96
C ILE A 4 22.27 7.66 -13.18
N GLY A 5 21.43 8.48 -13.82
CA GLY A 5 20.18 9.01 -13.26
C GLY A 5 20.21 10.53 -13.01
N PRO A 6 19.12 11.09 -12.45
CA PRO A 6 17.94 10.39 -11.94
C PRO A 6 17.04 9.85 -13.06
N VAL A 7 16.19 8.87 -12.73
CA VAL A 7 15.18 8.31 -13.63
C VAL A 7 13.80 8.46 -12.98
N SER A 8 12.83 8.93 -13.76
CA SER A 8 11.44 9.07 -13.34
C SER A 8 10.53 8.24 -14.25
N VAL A 9 9.61 7.51 -13.64
CA VAL A 9 8.55 6.78 -14.33
C VAL A 9 7.22 7.30 -13.81
N LYS A 10 6.33 7.69 -14.72
CA LYS A 10 4.96 8.11 -14.41
C LYS A 10 3.98 7.33 -15.26
N GLY A 11 2.86 6.94 -14.67
CA GLY A 11 1.82 6.17 -15.35
C GLY A 11 0.45 6.40 -14.72
N ARG A 12 -0.59 6.06 -15.48
CA ARG A 12 -1.99 6.08 -15.02
C ARG A 12 -2.68 4.79 -15.43
N GLY A 13 -3.68 4.37 -14.64
CA GLY A 13 -4.44 3.15 -14.90
C GLY A 13 -3.55 1.91 -14.98
N TRP A 14 -2.58 1.80 -14.08
CA TRP A 14 -1.61 0.73 -14.11
C TRP A 14 -2.23 -0.57 -13.59
N GLU A 15 -1.90 -1.68 -14.23
CA GLU A 15 -2.34 -3.02 -13.86
C GLU A 15 -1.19 -4.02 -14.10
N SER A 16 -0.84 -4.79 -13.09
CA SER A 16 0.12 -5.90 -13.21
C SER A 16 -0.57 -7.16 -13.71
N PRO A 17 0.17 -8.11 -14.31
CA PRO A 17 -0.37 -9.43 -14.66
C PRO A 17 -0.95 -10.21 -13.47
N LEU A 18 -0.57 -9.86 -12.24
CA LEU A 18 -1.04 -10.46 -11.00
C LEU A 18 -2.15 -9.64 -10.31
N GLY A 19 -2.73 -8.67 -11.01
CA GLY A 19 -3.90 -7.91 -10.55
C GLY A 19 -3.59 -6.78 -9.56
N LEU A 20 -2.33 -6.39 -9.40
CA LEU A 20 -1.98 -5.16 -8.67
C LEU A 20 -2.36 -3.96 -9.54
N THR A 21 -3.22 -3.09 -9.02
CA THR A 21 -3.77 -1.97 -9.80
C THR A 21 -3.54 -0.64 -9.08
N CYS A 22 -3.40 0.44 -9.84
CA CYS A 22 -3.42 1.79 -9.28
C CYS A 22 -3.91 2.83 -10.29
N ARG A 23 -4.54 3.90 -9.80
CA ARG A 23 -4.96 5.04 -10.62
C ARG A 23 -3.78 5.77 -11.24
N ALA A 24 -2.74 5.98 -10.46
CA ALA A 24 -1.53 6.65 -10.89
C ALA A 24 -0.33 6.14 -10.10
N ILE A 25 0.82 6.17 -10.74
CA ILE A 25 2.11 5.90 -10.12
C ILE A 25 3.11 6.95 -10.57
N GLU A 26 3.90 7.43 -9.63
CA GLU A 26 5.10 8.20 -9.88
C GLU A 26 6.24 7.57 -9.09
N ALA A 27 7.28 7.11 -9.77
CA ALA A 27 8.46 6.52 -9.16
C ALA A 27 9.70 7.27 -9.64
N ASN A 28 10.54 7.69 -8.70
CA ASN A 28 11.77 8.41 -8.95
C ASN A 28 12.91 7.63 -8.29
N VAL A 29 13.87 7.17 -9.10
CA VAL A 29 15.12 6.57 -8.61
C VAL A 29 16.21 7.62 -8.75
N ASP A 30 16.92 7.85 -7.64
CA ASP A 30 18.01 8.81 -7.57
C ASP A 30 19.22 8.34 -8.40
N ARG A 31 20.31 9.11 -8.36
CA ARG A 31 21.56 8.72 -9.03
C ARG A 31 22.10 7.43 -8.42
N CYS A 32 22.61 6.55 -9.27
CA CYS A 32 23.27 5.31 -8.86
C CYS A 32 24.66 5.18 -9.49
N SER A 33 25.54 4.46 -8.80
CA SER A 33 26.93 4.26 -9.22
C SER A 33 27.13 2.85 -9.78
N LEU A 34 27.68 2.75 -10.99
CA LEU A 34 27.95 1.47 -11.65
C LEU A 34 29.42 1.05 -11.54
N ASP A 35 29.62 -0.25 -11.31
CA ASP A 35 30.92 -0.91 -11.44
C ASP A 35 31.20 -1.18 -12.93
N MET A 36 31.79 -0.19 -13.60
CA MET A 36 32.06 -0.27 -15.04
C MET A 36 33.02 -1.40 -15.41
N ASN A 37 33.90 -1.81 -14.51
CA ASN A 37 34.83 -2.92 -14.76
C ASN A 37 34.05 -4.23 -14.90
N ARG A 38 33.06 -4.45 -14.01
CA ARG A 38 32.14 -5.58 -14.12
C ARG A 38 31.20 -5.45 -15.30
N VAL A 39 30.71 -4.25 -15.61
CA VAL A 39 29.83 -4.02 -16.78
C VAL A 39 30.52 -4.44 -18.07
N ILE A 40 31.76 -4.02 -18.28
CA ILE A 40 32.51 -4.34 -19.51
C ILE A 40 32.81 -5.84 -19.59
N ARG A 41 33.26 -6.44 -18.48
CA ARG A 41 33.65 -7.86 -18.43
C ARG A 41 32.46 -8.81 -18.55
N ASP A 42 31.42 -8.56 -17.78
CA ASP A 42 30.30 -9.49 -17.58
C ASP A 42 29.09 -9.11 -18.45
N ARG A 43 29.16 -7.99 -19.17
CA ARG A 43 28.10 -7.42 -20.03
C ARG A 43 26.75 -7.28 -19.32
N LYS A 44 26.78 -6.97 -18.02
CA LYS A 44 25.61 -6.79 -17.16
C LYS A 44 25.78 -5.55 -16.30
N LEU A 45 24.67 -4.87 -16.00
CA LEU A 45 24.69 -3.72 -15.10
C LEU A 45 24.96 -4.20 -13.67
N TYR A 46 26.05 -3.72 -13.07
CA TYR A 46 26.39 -3.95 -11.67
C TYR A 46 26.38 -2.63 -10.91
N LEU A 47 25.52 -2.56 -9.90
CA LEU A 47 25.49 -1.47 -8.94
C LEU A 47 26.64 -1.66 -7.93
N ILE A 48 27.37 -0.58 -7.65
CA ILE A 48 28.35 -0.54 -6.53
C ILE A 48 27.59 -0.57 -5.20
N GLU A 49 26.47 0.15 -5.14
CA GLU A 49 25.58 0.24 -3.99
C GLU A 49 24.12 0.24 -4.47
N PRO A 50 23.17 -0.23 -3.63
CA PRO A 50 21.76 -0.21 -4.01
C PRO A 50 21.28 1.19 -4.36
N ALA A 51 20.60 1.35 -5.50
CA ALA A 51 20.03 2.64 -5.88
C ALA A 51 18.82 2.95 -4.98
N MET A 52 18.73 4.18 -4.50
CA MET A 52 17.65 4.64 -3.64
C MET A 52 16.65 5.48 -4.43
N GLY A 53 15.42 5.56 -3.96
CA GLY A 53 14.39 6.36 -4.60
C GLY A 53 13.12 6.48 -3.79
N LYS A 54 12.11 7.09 -4.39
CA LYS A 54 10.79 7.31 -3.81
C LYS A 54 9.71 7.02 -4.84
N ALA A 55 8.61 6.43 -4.40
CA ALA A 55 7.41 6.28 -5.21
C ALA A 55 6.19 6.83 -4.49
N MET A 56 5.22 7.25 -5.28
CA MET A 56 3.87 7.62 -4.85
C MET A 56 2.89 6.85 -5.72
N ILE A 57 1.96 6.15 -5.10
CA ILE A 57 0.86 5.47 -5.80
C ILE A 57 -0.48 6.06 -5.35
N ALA A 58 -1.39 6.24 -6.29
CA ALA A 58 -2.76 6.66 -6.02
C ALA A 58 -3.70 5.47 -6.21
N LEU A 59 -4.49 5.17 -5.19
CA LEU A 59 -5.40 4.03 -5.11
C LEU A 59 -6.82 4.53 -4.88
N ASN A 60 -7.78 4.00 -5.65
CA ASN A 60 -9.18 4.05 -5.26
C ASN A 60 -9.53 2.85 -4.34
N ALA A 61 -10.79 2.74 -3.89
CA ALA A 61 -11.24 1.63 -3.05
C ALA A 61 -10.99 0.23 -3.65
N LYS A 62 -11.32 0.03 -4.93
CA LYS A 62 -11.07 -1.21 -5.65
C LYS A 62 -9.57 -1.50 -5.77
N ASP A 63 -8.76 -0.49 -6.09
CA ASP A 63 -7.30 -0.64 -6.17
C ASP A 63 -6.71 -1.04 -4.81
N PHE A 64 -7.22 -0.46 -3.72
CA PHE A 64 -6.78 -0.81 -2.37
C PHE A 64 -7.20 -2.24 -1.98
N GLY A 65 -8.41 -2.68 -2.34
CA GLY A 65 -8.84 -4.07 -2.16
C GLY A 65 -7.96 -5.06 -2.91
N ASN A 66 -7.59 -4.74 -4.16
CA ASN A 66 -6.61 -5.50 -4.95
C ASN A 66 -5.23 -5.50 -4.30
N PHE A 67 -4.79 -4.35 -3.76
CA PHE A 67 -3.53 -4.22 -3.04
C PHE A 67 -3.51 -5.17 -1.85
N ILE A 68 -4.37 -5.01 -0.84
CA ILE A 68 -4.31 -5.78 0.41
C ILE A 68 -4.49 -7.30 0.24
N THR A 69 -5.06 -7.75 -0.89
CA THR A 69 -5.25 -9.17 -1.22
C THR A 69 -4.23 -9.72 -2.21
N HIS A 70 -3.24 -8.92 -2.63
CA HIS A 70 -2.25 -9.34 -3.61
C HIS A 70 -1.43 -10.56 -3.12
N PRO A 71 -1.08 -11.52 -3.98
CA PRO A 71 -0.34 -12.72 -3.56
C PRO A 71 0.99 -12.44 -2.82
N LEU A 72 1.72 -11.38 -3.22
CA LEU A 72 2.96 -10.97 -2.54
C LEU A 72 2.72 -10.42 -1.11
N LEU A 73 1.50 -9.95 -0.82
CA LEU A 73 1.07 -9.53 0.51
C LEU A 73 0.53 -10.70 1.32
N LYS A 74 -0.14 -11.65 0.66
CA LYS A 74 -0.64 -12.86 1.31
C LYS A 74 0.46 -13.66 2.01
N ALA A 75 1.67 -13.68 1.45
CA ALA A 75 2.83 -14.32 2.07
C ALA A 75 3.30 -13.65 3.38
N GLN A 76 2.84 -12.44 3.66
CA GLN A 76 3.23 -11.63 4.81
C GLN A 76 2.05 -11.36 5.76
N THR A 77 0.94 -12.09 5.62
CA THR A 77 -0.29 -11.82 6.38
C THR A 77 -0.03 -11.86 7.88
N PRO A 78 -0.57 -10.89 8.63
CA PRO A 78 -0.40 -10.85 10.07
C PRO A 78 -1.04 -12.07 10.73
N CYS A 79 -0.39 -12.62 11.76
CA CYS A 79 -0.91 -13.72 12.57
C CYS A 79 -0.88 -13.33 14.05
N LEU A 80 -1.98 -13.57 14.77
CA LEU A 80 -2.03 -13.36 16.21
C LEU A 80 -1.06 -14.32 16.92
N PRO A 81 -0.25 -13.83 17.87
CA PRO A 81 0.70 -14.68 18.59
C PRO A 81 -0.04 -15.73 19.44
N GLY A 82 0.45 -16.97 19.40
CA GLY A 82 -0.14 -18.07 20.18
C GLY A 82 -1.46 -18.62 19.62
N LYS A 83 -1.95 -18.09 18.50
CA LYS A 83 -3.07 -18.63 17.73
C LYS A 83 -2.45 -19.24 16.45
N GLN A 84 -2.75 -20.50 16.17
CA GLN A 84 -2.20 -21.24 15.02
C GLN A 84 -2.82 -20.73 13.70
N GLU A 85 -3.24 -21.60 12.79
CA GLU A 85 -3.82 -21.20 11.49
C GLU A 85 -5.05 -20.29 11.64
N ASP A 86 -5.87 -20.47 12.68
CA ASP A 86 -7.03 -19.62 12.97
C ASP A 86 -6.67 -18.15 13.33
N GLY A 87 -5.41 -17.92 13.72
CA GLY A 87 -4.89 -16.61 14.09
C GLY A 87 -4.48 -15.73 12.91
N ILE A 88 -4.47 -16.29 11.69
CA ILE A 88 -4.09 -15.55 10.50
C ILE A 88 -5.21 -14.55 10.16
N PHE A 89 -4.81 -13.32 9.88
CA PHE A 89 -5.73 -12.29 9.41
C PHE A 89 -5.82 -12.33 7.89
N GLU A 90 -6.98 -12.74 7.38
CA GLU A 90 -7.26 -12.83 5.96
C GLU A 90 -7.95 -11.56 5.47
N PHE A 91 -7.27 -10.77 4.66
CA PHE A 91 -7.85 -9.56 4.06
C PHE A 91 -8.98 -9.90 3.08
N LEU A 92 -10.07 -9.16 3.14
CA LEU A 92 -11.15 -9.21 2.16
C LEU A 92 -10.92 -8.17 1.08
N LYS A 93 -11.12 -8.59 -0.17
CA LYS A 93 -10.95 -7.75 -1.36
C LYS A 93 -12.09 -6.73 -1.54
N GLU A 94 -13.28 -7.10 -1.09
CA GLU A 94 -14.52 -6.34 -1.26
C GLU A 94 -14.82 -5.48 -0.03
N ASP A 95 -15.86 -4.65 -0.13
CA ASP A 95 -16.33 -3.74 0.93
C ASP A 95 -15.25 -2.77 1.44
N VAL A 96 -14.41 -2.28 0.52
CA VAL A 96 -13.46 -1.22 0.80
C VAL A 96 -14.12 0.13 0.53
N ASP A 97 -14.01 1.06 1.47
CA ASP A 97 -14.45 2.43 1.32
C ASP A 97 -13.34 3.41 1.69
N ILE A 98 -13.24 4.51 0.95
CA ILE A 98 -12.31 5.61 1.26
C ILE A 98 -13.15 6.85 1.55
N ILE A 99 -13.22 7.22 2.82
CA ILE A 99 -14.00 8.36 3.30
C ILE A 99 -13.02 9.48 3.62
N ALA A 100 -13.09 10.58 2.89
CA ALA A 100 -12.37 11.79 3.27
C ALA A 100 -13.17 12.58 4.30
N ASN A 101 -12.48 13.34 5.16
CA ASN A 101 -13.14 14.36 5.96
C ASN A 101 -13.21 15.67 5.14
N PRO A 102 -14.38 16.08 4.63
CA PRO A 102 -14.49 17.31 3.85
C PRO A 102 -14.40 18.58 4.71
N ASN A 103 -14.57 18.45 6.04
CA ASN A 103 -14.78 19.58 6.94
C ASN A 103 -13.51 20.03 7.67
N ASN A 104 -12.43 19.25 7.63
CA ASN A 104 -11.18 19.61 8.26
C ASN A 104 -10.00 19.18 7.38
N LYS A 105 -9.22 20.16 6.90
CA LYS A 105 -8.02 19.91 6.09
C LYS A 105 -6.94 19.15 6.87
N ASP A 106 -7.01 19.19 8.21
CA ASP A 106 -6.06 18.55 9.11
C ASP A 106 -6.57 17.20 9.64
N ASP A 107 -7.85 16.85 9.40
CA ASP A 107 -8.38 15.55 9.80
C ASP A 107 -8.27 14.57 8.64
N GLU A 108 -7.33 13.67 8.79
CA GLU A 108 -6.98 12.70 7.77
C GLU A 108 -8.17 11.76 7.56
N GLY A 109 -8.52 11.54 6.29
CA GLY A 109 -9.60 10.61 5.94
C GLY A 109 -9.37 9.22 6.52
N ILE A 110 -10.36 8.35 6.35
CA ILE A 110 -10.31 6.96 6.78
C ILE A 110 -10.48 6.03 5.59
N VAL A 111 -9.70 4.94 5.57
CA VAL A 111 -9.98 3.79 4.71
C VAL A 111 -10.64 2.72 5.56
N ILE A 112 -11.82 2.30 5.17
CA ILE A 112 -12.52 1.16 5.77
C ILE A 112 -12.25 -0.04 4.88
N PHE A 113 -11.83 -1.15 5.48
CA PHE A 113 -11.72 -2.44 4.82
C PHE A 113 -12.04 -3.54 5.82
N TYR A 114 -12.10 -4.79 5.36
CA TYR A 114 -12.48 -5.92 6.20
C TYR A 114 -11.47 -7.05 6.11
N GLY A 115 -11.47 -7.89 7.13
CA GLY A 115 -10.75 -9.15 7.13
C GLY A 115 -11.40 -10.18 8.05
N ASN A 116 -11.04 -11.44 7.85
CA ASN A 116 -11.47 -12.54 8.71
C ASN A 116 -10.32 -12.95 9.63
N CYS A 117 -10.64 -13.20 10.90
CA CYS A 117 -9.70 -13.78 11.86
C CYS A 117 -10.48 -14.47 12.98
N LEU A 118 -10.03 -15.64 13.43
CA LEU A 118 -10.70 -16.44 14.46
C LEU A 118 -12.19 -16.72 14.13
N GLY A 119 -12.49 -16.97 12.84
CA GLY A 119 -13.85 -17.20 12.35
C GLY A 119 -14.79 -15.98 12.41
N LYS A 120 -14.28 -14.79 12.73
CA LYS A 120 -15.05 -13.54 12.82
C LYS A 120 -14.65 -12.58 11.72
N ARG A 121 -15.62 -11.80 11.23
CA ARG A 121 -15.38 -10.69 10.31
C ARG A 121 -15.07 -9.42 11.10
N TRP A 122 -13.97 -8.77 10.77
CA TRP A 122 -13.48 -7.55 11.40
C TRP A 122 -13.57 -6.38 10.43
N ARG A 123 -14.05 -5.25 10.91
CA ARG A 123 -14.00 -3.95 10.23
C ARG A 123 -12.74 -3.22 10.71
N CYS A 124 -11.90 -2.83 9.76
CA CYS A 124 -10.66 -2.12 10.02
C CYS A 124 -10.76 -0.69 9.50
N GLU A 125 -10.48 0.28 10.37
CA GLU A 125 -10.36 1.69 10.00
C GLU A 125 -8.87 2.05 9.96
N LEU A 126 -8.33 2.25 8.77
CA LEU A 126 -6.99 2.75 8.53
C LEU A 126 -7.01 4.27 8.47
N ARG A 127 -6.14 4.88 9.27
CA ARG A 127 -5.88 6.32 9.32
C ARG A 127 -4.38 6.56 9.30
N ARG A 128 -3.97 7.78 8.93
CA ARG A 128 -2.62 8.23 9.22
C ARG A 128 -2.58 8.79 10.65
N SER A 129 -1.42 8.68 11.26
CA SER A 129 -1.08 9.36 12.50
C SER A 129 0.43 9.56 12.53
N SER A 130 0.89 10.81 12.52
CA SER A 130 2.34 11.13 12.58
C SER A 130 3.17 10.38 11.53
N ASN A 131 2.69 10.35 10.28
CA ASN A 131 3.29 9.61 9.15
C ASN A 131 3.31 8.08 9.28
N LYS A 132 2.49 7.51 10.17
CA LYS A 132 2.35 6.06 10.32
C LYS A 132 0.93 5.64 9.99
N ALA A 133 0.79 4.40 9.50
CA ALA A 133 -0.51 3.75 9.38
C ALA A 133 -0.99 3.31 10.77
N VAL A 134 -2.18 3.75 11.17
CA VAL A 134 -2.84 3.31 12.41
C VAL A 134 -4.16 2.65 12.05
N ILE A 135 -4.37 1.45 12.57
CA ILE A 135 -5.56 0.64 12.36
C ILE A 135 -6.37 0.60 13.64
N LYS A 136 -7.68 0.79 13.53
CA LYS A 136 -8.65 0.41 14.55
C LYS A 136 -9.51 -0.74 14.01
N ALA A 137 -9.35 -1.93 14.57
CA ALA A 137 -10.13 -3.12 14.23
C ALA A 137 -11.30 -3.29 15.19
N VAL A 138 -12.51 -3.47 14.70
CA VAL A 138 -13.72 -3.77 15.49
C VAL A 138 -14.51 -4.90 14.85
N PRO A 139 -15.23 -5.75 15.61
CA PRO A 139 -16.08 -6.77 15.01
C PRO A 139 -17.13 -6.15 14.08
N ALA A 140 -17.31 -6.70 12.87
CA ALA A 140 -18.25 -6.16 11.88
C ALA A 140 -19.72 -6.40 12.28
N SER A 141 -19.98 -7.51 12.97
CA SER A 141 -21.30 -7.90 13.48
C SER A 141 -21.41 -7.55 14.98
N SER A 142 -21.47 -6.26 15.31
CA SER A 142 -21.70 -5.84 16.70
C SER A 142 -23.20 -5.77 16.98
N ASN A 143 -23.81 -6.91 17.32
CA ASN A 143 -24.76 -6.87 18.43
C ASN A 143 -23.92 -6.61 19.69
N SER A 144 -24.44 -5.78 20.59
CA SER A 144 -23.76 -5.04 21.67
C SER A 144 -23.08 -5.87 22.78
N ASP A 145 -22.55 -7.05 22.49
CA ASP A 145 -21.76 -7.83 23.45
C ASP A 145 -20.32 -7.34 23.46
N SER A 146 -20.07 -6.24 24.17
CA SER A 146 -18.74 -5.77 24.54
C SER A 146 -18.15 -6.67 25.63
N SER A 147 -17.86 -7.93 25.30
CA SER A 147 -17.09 -8.80 26.19
C SER A 147 -15.64 -8.30 26.27
N HIS A 148 -15.03 -8.42 27.45
CA HIS A 148 -13.62 -8.03 27.67
C HIS A 148 -12.68 -8.72 26.67
N LEU A 149 -12.97 -9.98 26.32
CA LEU A 149 -12.21 -10.76 25.34
C LEU A 149 -12.24 -10.13 23.94
N LEU A 150 -13.40 -9.65 23.47
CA LEU A 150 -13.51 -8.99 22.16
C LEU A 150 -12.75 -7.65 22.13
N GLN A 151 -12.70 -6.94 23.25
CA GLN A 151 -11.94 -5.69 23.35
C GLN A 151 -10.44 -5.95 23.31
N GLU A 152 -9.98 -7.04 23.94
CA GLU A 152 -8.58 -7.45 23.89
C GLU A 152 -8.17 -7.92 22.49
N GLU A 153 -8.95 -8.79 21.85
CA GLU A 153 -8.75 -9.22 20.44
C GLU A 153 -8.72 -8.02 19.48
N SER A 154 -9.65 -7.06 19.66
CA SER A 154 -9.69 -5.81 18.89
C SER A 154 -8.40 -5.00 19.03
N ARG A 155 -7.87 -4.87 20.25
CA ARG A 155 -6.62 -4.13 20.52
C ARG A 155 -5.41 -4.83 19.92
N GLU A 156 -5.33 -6.16 20.06
CA GLU A 156 -4.25 -6.97 19.51
C GLU A 156 -4.24 -6.90 17.99
N LEU A 157 -5.39 -7.11 17.33
CA LEU A 157 -5.53 -7.00 15.88
C LEU A 157 -5.22 -5.59 15.39
N SER A 158 -5.70 -4.56 16.07
CA SER A 158 -5.38 -3.16 15.74
C SER A 158 -3.87 -2.92 15.73
N THR A 159 -3.17 -3.41 16.74
CA THR A 159 -1.71 -3.28 16.87
C THR A 159 -1.00 -4.08 15.79
N LEU A 160 -1.39 -5.34 15.60
CA LEU A 160 -0.79 -6.27 14.65
C LEU A 160 -0.91 -5.77 13.21
N ILE A 161 -2.09 -5.35 12.78
CA ILE A 161 -2.32 -4.85 11.43
C ILE A 161 -1.64 -3.49 11.23
N SER A 162 -1.59 -2.65 12.27
CA SER A 162 -0.80 -1.41 12.21
C SER A 162 0.69 -1.70 11.97
N ILE A 163 1.26 -2.66 12.70
CA ILE A 163 2.66 -3.08 12.51
C ILE A 163 2.85 -3.57 11.08
N PHE A 164 1.97 -4.47 10.59
CA PHE A 164 2.02 -5.00 9.23
C PHE A 164 2.13 -3.91 8.16
N PHE A 165 1.27 -2.88 8.19
CA PHE A 165 1.35 -1.80 7.19
C PHE A 165 2.62 -0.97 7.31
N ASN A 166 3.10 -0.70 8.53
CA ASN A 166 4.31 0.11 8.74
C ASN A 166 5.61 -0.64 8.48
N SER A 167 5.61 -1.98 8.57
CA SER A 167 6.78 -2.83 8.27
C SER A 167 6.75 -3.43 6.87
N LEU A 168 5.78 -3.03 6.04
CA LEU A 168 5.53 -3.64 4.76
C LEU A 168 6.67 -3.40 3.77
N VAL A 169 7.17 -4.49 3.18
CA VAL A 169 8.18 -4.46 2.12
C VAL A 169 7.73 -5.35 0.95
N PHE A 170 7.66 -4.77 -0.25
CA PHE A 170 7.46 -5.50 -1.50
C PHE A 170 8.81 -5.76 -2.15
N GLU A 171 9.07 -7.00 -2.53
CA GLU A 171 10.18 -7.34 -3.42
C GLU A 171 9.63 -7.59 -4.83
N LEU A 172 10.13 -6.83 -5.80
CA LEU A 172 9.81 -6.90 -7.21
C LEU A 172 11.12 -7.11 -8.00
N ASP A 173 11.53 -8.36 -8.17
CA ASP A 173 12.78 -8.77 -8.84
C ASP A 173 13.99 -7.90 -8.47
N GLY A 174 14.32 -7.86 -7.17
CA GLY A 174 15.46 -7.10 -6.65
C GLY A 174 15.23 -5.59 -6.50
N THR A 175 14.03 -5.10 -6.80
CA THR A 175 13.54 -3.78 -6.36
C THR A 175 12.67 -3.93 -5.13
N TYR A 176 13.06 -3.28 -4.03
CA TYR A 176 12.33 -3.30 -2.78
C TYR A 176 11.54 -2.00 -2.60
N LEU A 177 10.24 -2.09 -2.32
CA LEU A 177 9.39 -0.96 -1.98
C LEU A 177 8.96 -1.07 -0.52
N SER A 178 9.20 -0.03 0.29
CA SER A 178 8.77 -0.01 1.69
C SER A 178 7.82 1.13 1.98
N PHE A 179 6.82 0.90 2.83
CA PHE A 179 5.88 1.93 3.27
C PHE A 179 6.61 3.11 3.92
N LYS A 180 6.18 4.33 3.61
CA LYS A 180 6.69 5.56 4.24
C LYS A 180 5.59 6.42 4.83
N ASP A 181 4.53 6.65 4.08
CA ASP A 181 3.42 7.50 4.50
C ASP A 181 2.18 7.18 3.67
N LEU A 182 1.02 7.66 4.11
CA LEU A 182 -0.20 7.65 3.32
C LEU A 182 -0.92 8.99 3.43
N SER A 183 -1.82 9.31 2.52
CA SER A 183 -2.74 10.44 2.71
C SER A 183 -4.00 10.20 1.90
N ILE A 184 -5.11 10.78 2.33
CA ILE A 184 -6.37 10.68 1.58
C ILE A 184 -6.65 12.05 0.99
N THR A 185 -6.87 12.08 -0.31
CA THR A 185 -7.14 13.31 -1.06
C THR A 185 -8.50 13.22 -1.73
N THR A 186 -9.22 14.33 -1.75
CA THR A 186 -10.45 14.48 -2.53
C THR A 186 -10.23 15.49 -3.61
N SER A 187 -10.47 15.05 -4.85
CA SER A 187 -10.61 15.97 -5.97
C SER A 187 -12.10 16.23 -6.19
N SER A 188 -12.52 17.48 -6.01
CA SER A 188 -13.84 17.91 -6.49
C SER A 188 -13.71 18.32 -7.95
N ASN A 189 -14.06 17.42 -8.86
CA ASN A 189 -14.24 17.81 -10.25
C ASN A 189 -15.55 18.60 -10.35
N ARG A 190 -15.48 19.92 -10.18
CA ARG A 190 -16.59 20.81 -10.59
C ARG A 190 -16.69 20.76 -12.12
N LYS A 191 -17.33 19.74 -12.67
CA LYS A 191 -17.79 19.79 -14.06
C LYS A 191 -18.77 20.96 -14.15
N ARG A 192 -18.44 21.94 -14.98
CA ARG A 192 -19.24 23.14 -15.28
C ARG A 192 -20.44 22.79 -16.18
N THR A 193 -21.14 21.71 -15.87
CA THR A 193 -22.31 21.25 -16.61
C THR A 193 -23.53 21.53 -15.74
N ASN A 194 -24.52 22.24 -16.29
CA ASN A 194 -25.81 22.59 -15.65
C ASN A 194 -26.69 21.36 -15.32
N ASP A 195 -26.10 20.17 -15.26
CA ASP A 195 -26.79 18.93 -15.00
C ASP A 195 -26.65 18.60 -13.52
N ARG A 196 -27.78 18.47 -12.82
CA ARG A 196 -27.87 18.17 -11.37
C ARG A 196 -27.46 16.72 -11.05
N SER A 197 -26.71 16.04 -11.91
CA SER A 197 -26.20 14.71 -11.66
C SER A 197 -25.00 14.78 -10.72
N ILE A 198 -25.24 14.39 -9.47
CA ILE A 198 -24.31 13.81 -8.49
C ILE A 198 -22.85 14.30 -8.60
N ASN A 199 -22.45 15.17 -7.67
CA ASN A 199 -21.04 15.48 -7.44
C ASN A 199 -20.27 14.19 -7.08
N GLU A 200 -19.68 13.51 -8.06
CA GLU A 200 -18.72 12.42 -7.81
C GLU A 200 -17.43 13.03 -7.27
N SER A 201 -17.31 13.08 -5.94
CA SER A 201 -16.03 13.32 -5.29
C SER A 201 -15.12 12.13 -5.54
N ASN A 202 -14.04 12.34 -6.31
CA ASN A 202 -13.02 11.33 -6.51
C ASN A 202 -12.07 11.34 -5.31
N THR A 203 -12.38 10.53 -4.31
CA THR A 203 -11.53 10.26 -3.15
C THR A 203 -10.48 9.21 -3.51
N GLN A 204 -9.22 9.48 -3.19
CA GLN A 204 -8.10 8.58 -3.47
C GLN A 204 -7.17 8.50 -2.26
N LEU A 205 -6.68 7.30 -2.00
CA LEU A 205 -5.58 7.04 -1.08
C LEU A 205 -4.26 7.19 -1.83
N LEU A 206 -3.41 8.10 -1.39
CA LEU A 206 -2.03 8.21 -1.80
C LEU A 206 -1.16 7.42 -0.84
N VAL A 207 -0.26 6.58 -1.36
CA VAL A 207 0.72 5.85 -0.55
C VAL A 207 2.12 6.22 -1.01
N ALA A 208 2.91 6.75 -0.09
CA ALA A 208 4.31 7.06 -0.30
C ALA A 208 5.16 5.83 0.06
N LEU A 209 6.08 5.48 -0.83
CA LEU A 209 6.96 4.33 -0.74
C LEU A 209 8.42 4.76 -0.90
N ALA A 210 9.33 4.11 -0.21
CA ALA A 210 10.76 4.20 -0.50
C ALA A 210 11.19 3.05 -1.41
N ILE A 211 12.02 3.36 -2.39
CA ILE A 211 12.58 2.40 -3.35
C ILE A 211 14.01 2.07 -2.94
N LYS A 212 14.36 0.78 -2.98
CA LYS A 212 15.74 0.31 -2.91
C LYS A 212 15.96 -0.74 -4.00
N VAL A 213 16.74 -0.40 -5.03
CA VAL A 213 17.08 -1.30 -6.13
C VAL A 213 18.41 -1.97 -5.81
N LYS A 214 18.42 -3.27 -5.52
CA LYS A 214 19.66 -4.04 -5.34
C LYS A 214 20.15 -4.66 -6.63
N LYS A 215 19.25 -4.84 -7.59
CA LYS A 215 19.49 -5.54 -8.85
C LYS A 215 18.63 -4.88 -9.91
N PHE A 216 19.22 -4.56 -11.06
CA PHE A 216 18.45 -4.26 -12.25
C PHE A 216 17.91 -5.57 -12.82
N PRO A 217 16.68 -5.60 -13.38
CA PRO A 217 16.04 -6.84 -13.81
C PRO A 217 17.01 -7.74 -14.60
N SER A 218 17.04 -9.02 -14.25
CA SER A 218 17.80 -10.06 -14.98
C SER A 218 16.95 -10.63 -16.12
N PRO A 219 17.56 -11.24 -17.15
CA PRO A 219 17.12 -11.17 -18.55
C PRO A 219 15.67 -11.66 -18.73
N GLY A 220 14.82 -10.83 -19.33
CA GLY A 220 13.42 -11.21 -19.54
C GLY A 220 12.58 -10.31 -20.44
N THR A 221 12.98 -9.07 -20.72
CA THR A 221 12.26 -8.22 -21.67
C THR A 221 13.25 -7.42 -22.51
N PRO A 222 13.32 -7.64 -23.84
CA PRO A 222 14.10 -6.77 -24.70
C PRO A 222 13.55 -5.33 -24.64
N PHE A 223 14.46 -4.36 -24.73
CA PHE A 223 14.12 -2.96 -24.98
C PHE A 223 13.53 -2.80 -26.37
#